data_AF-A0A2R5LJQ6-F1
#
_entry.id   AF-A0A2R5LJQ6-F1
#
_cell.length_a   1.000
_cell.length_b   1.000
_cell.length_c   1.000
_cell.angle_alpha   90.00
_cell.angle_beta   90.00
_cell.angle_gamma   90.00
#
_symmetry.space_group_name_H-M   'P 1'
#
loop_
_entity.id
_entity.type
_entity.pdbx_description
1 polymer ?
#
loop_
_entity_poly.entity_id
_entity_poly.type
_entity_poly.pdbx_seq_one_letter_code
_entity_poly.pdbx_strand_id
1 'polypeptide(L)'
;MFSKTVIIWSSVGIGAVVVVSLATTALMRKRKRAKIKRVIDTVQELGKASVRMKDPDHVEELVCRLIKGGAKKLQVITDFDNTITRSHLNGKRCCSTHCVVEDASIVPKEFRLEAKKIQETFYPIEIDPHMSMEDKIPYMVEWYNKSHNILVKSRINKADIPKMIEESTLMLRDGCEAFFEMLHDHEVPTLVFSAGLGDVLEGALLRSQCMYPNLKFLSNYMEFDDQGNVVGFKGEVIHMFNKNRSHLRNQQHFDRSSVLLLGDSLGDLDMLAGEENHEAALRIGFLNAKIEERLPQYMNSFDIVLVDDQTMDVVNGILRKILY
;
A
#
# COMPACT_ATOMS: atom_id res chain seq x y z
N MET A 1 59.02 -67.59 -46.03
CA MET A 1 58.32 -66.63 -46.89
C MET A 1 57.02 -66.24 -46.17
N PHE A 2 56.96 -65.02 -45.61
CA PHE A 2 55.79 -64.20 -45.14
C PHE A 2 54.71 -64.87 -44.25
N SER A 3 54.09 -64.26 -43.23
CA SER A 3 54.02 -62.91 -42.68
C SER A 3 53.48 -63.05 -41.24
N LYS A 4 54.01 -62.33 -40.25
CA LYS A 4 53.39 -62.19 -38.92
C LYS A 4 52.85 -60.77 -38.81
N THR A 5 51.53 -60.62 -38.88
CA THR A 5 50.83 -59.36 -38.63
C THR A 5 50.82 -59.08 -37.13
N VAL A 6 51.51 -58.02 -36.72
CA VAL A 6 51.44 -57.49 -35.34
C VAL A 6 50.25 -56.54 -35.29
N ILE A 7 49.22 -56.91 -34.52
CA ILE A 7 48.11 -56.01 -34.19
C ILE A 7 48.55 -55.18 -32.99
N ILE A 8 48.87 -53.91 -33.25
CA ILE A 8 49.11 -52.91 -32.22
C ILE A 8 47.75 -52.48 -31.67
N TRP A 9 47.41 -52.90 -30.46
CA TRP A 9 46.30 -52.33 -29.72
C TRP A 9 46.74 -50.97 -29.20
N SER A 10 46.34 -49.91 -29.91
CA SER A 10 46.55 -48.54 -29.50
C SER A 10 45.72 -48.25 -28.24
N SER A 11 46.42 -47.89 -27.16
CA SER A 11 45.91 -47.58 -25.82
C SER A 11 45.15 -46.25 -25.78
N VAL A 12 44.10 -46.11 -26.58
CA VAL A 12 43.29 -44.87 -26.67
C VAL A 12 42.04 -44.93 -25.77
N GLY A 13 41.74 -46.09 -25.16
CA GLY A 13 40.41 -46.35 -24.59
C GLY A 13 40.10 -45.81 -23.19
N ILE A 14 41.07 -45.50 -22.33
CA ILE A 14 40.77 -45.27 -20.90
C ILE A 14 40.85 -43.78 -20.53
N GLY A 15 41.90 -43.08 -20.97
CA GLY A 15 42.07 -41.65 -20.66
C GLY A 15 40.97 -40.77 -21.25
N ALA A 16 40.57 -41.03 -22.50
CA ALA A 16 39.52 -40.27 -23.17
C ALA A 16 38.14 -40.47 -22.50
N VAL A 17 37.81 -41.70 -22.09
CA VAL A 17 36.54 -42.02 -21.43
C VAL A 17 36.45 -41.38 -20.04
N VAL A 18 37.53 -41.40 -19.27
CA VAL A 18 37.58 -40.77 -17.94
C VAL A 18 37.49 -39.24 -18.05
N VAL A 19 38.16 -38.63 -19.03
CA VAL A 19 38.10 -37.18 -19.25
C VAL A 19 36.71 -36.74 -19.73
N VAL A 20 36.07 -37.48 -20.64
CA VAL A 20 34.69 -37.19 -21.07
C VAL A 20 33.71 -37.39 -19.91
N SER A 21 33.90 -38.41 -19.07
CA SER A 21 33.06 -38.63 -17.87
C SER A 21 33.22 -37.50 -16.84
N LEU A 22 34.45 -37.06 -16.56
CA LEU A 22 34.70 -35.94 -15.66
C LEU A 22 34.20 -34.60 -16.24
N ALA A 23 34.39 -34.37 -17.54
CA ALA A 23 33.90 -33.16 -18.22
C ALA A 23 32.37 -33.11 -18.28
N THR A 24 31.70 -34.23 -18.56
CA THR A 24 30.23 -34.33 -18.52
C THR A 24 29.70 -34.17 -17.10
N THR A 25 30.35 -34.77 -16.09
CA THR A 25 29.98 -34.60 -14.68
C THR A 25 30.22 -33.17 -14.20
N ALA A 26 31.29 -32.51 -14.65
CA ALA A 26 31.58 -31.10 -14.35
C ALA A 26 30.63 -30.14 -15.09
N LEU A 27 30.25 -30.43 -16.35
CA LEU A 27 29.22 -29.68 -17.08
C LEU A 27 27.84 -29.88 -16.46
N MET A 28 27.51 -31.11 -16.02
CA MET A 28 26.26 -31.41 -15.30
C MET A 28 26.23 -30.75 -13.91
N ARG A 29 27.36 -30.71 -13.19
CA ARG A 29 27.50 -29.95 -11.93
C ARG A 29 27.44 -28.44 -12.14
N LYS A 30 28.00 -27.90 -13.24
CA LYS A 30 27.85 -26.48 -13.63
C LYS A 30 26.41 -26.14 -14.04
N ARG A 31 25.67 -27.07 -14.68
CA ARG A 31 24.25 -26.92 -15.04
C ARG A 31 23.28 -27.08 -13.86
N LYS A 32 23.71 -27.66 -12.73
CA LYS A 32 22.90 -27.87 -11.52
C LYS A 32 23.40 -27.11 -10.28
N ARG A 33 24.07 -25.96 -10.46
CA ARG A 33 24.12 -24.97 -9.39
C ARG A 33 22.74 -24.32 -9.38
N ALA A 34 21.81 -24.86 -8.57
CA ALA A 34 20.51 -24.24 -8.37
C ALA A 34 20.76 -22.76 -8.07
N LYS A 35 20.21 -21.86 -8.87
CA LYS A 35 20.19 -20.43 -8.53
C LYS A 35 19.64 -20.37 -7.11
N ILE A 36 20.40 -19.81 -6.17
CA ILE A 36 19.88 -19.56 -4.82
C ILE A 36 18.61 -18.75 -5.05
N LYS A 37 17.47 -19.33 -4.69
CA LYS A 37 16.18 -18.70 -4.90
C LYS A 37 16.09 -17.55 -3.90
N ARG A 38 15.88 -16.33 -4.38
CA ARG A 38 15.66 -15.17 -3.52
C ARG A 38 14.35 -15.38 -2.75
N VAL A 39 14.23 -14.80 -1.57
CA VAL A 39 13.02 -14.88 -0.76
C VAL A 39 11.83 -14.30 -1.51
N ILE A 40 12.01 -13.18 -2.21
CA ILE A 40 10.96 -12.57 -3.05
C ILE A 40 10.51 -13.51 -4.17
N ASP A 41 11.38 -14.38 -4.70
CA ASP A 41 10.99 -15.38 -5.71
C ASP A 41 10.09 -16.50 -5.10
N THR A 42 10.02 -16.58 -3.77
CA THR A 42 9.15 -17.53 -3.04
C THR A 42 7.78 -16.97 -2.68
N VAL A 43 7.57 -15.66 -2.86
CA VAL A 43 6.26 -15.00 -2.74
C VAL A 43 5.64 -15.01 -4.14
N GLN A 44 4.70 -15.91 -4.38
CA GLN A 44 4.16 -16.15 -5.72
C GLN A 44 3.47 -14.91 -6.29
N GLU A 45 2.85 -14.13 -5.41
CA GLU A 45 2.10 -12.91 -5.70
C GLU A 45 2.99 -11.81 -6.29
N LEU A 46 4.30 -11.80 -5.99
CA LEU A 46 5.25 -10.86 -6.60
C LEU A 46 5.52 -11.16 -8.09
N GLY A 47 5.08 -12.32 -8.59
CA GLY A 47 5.13 -12.65 -10.01
C GLY A 47 3.96 -12.11 -10.84
N LYS A 48 2.98 -11.43 -10.21
CA LYS A 48 1.81 -10.88 -10.92
C LYS A 48 2.22 -9.80 -11.92
N ALA A 49 1.48 -9.72 -13.04
CA ALA A 49 1.68 -8.70 -14.07
C ALA A 49 1.34 -7.27 -13.61
N SER A 50 0.69 -7.08 -12.47
CA SER A 50 0.46 -5.78 -11.82
C SER A 50 1.71 -5.26 -11.08
N VAL A 51 2.67 -6.12 -10.76
CA VAL A 51 3.81 -5.77 -9.89
C VAL A 51 4.93 -5.13 -10.71
N ARG A 52 5.45 -4.01 -10.23
CA ARG A 52 6.64 -3.34 -10.76
C ARG A 52 7.61 -3.06 -9.62
N MET A 53 8.90 -3.29 -9.86
CA MET A 53 9.99 -3.00 -8.94
C MET A 53 11.12 -2.37 -9.73
N LYS A 54 11.62 -1.20 -9.30
CA LYS A 54 12.77 -0.58 -9.95
C LYS A 54 14.05 -1.32 -9.62
N ASP A 55 14.19 -1.75 -8.37
CA ASP A 55 15.34 -2.49 -7.86
C ASP A 55 14.89 -3.73 -7.07
N PRO A 56 14.68 -4.87 -7.74
CA PRO A 56 14.27 -6.10 -7.06
C PRO A 56 15.28 -6.62 -6.03
N ASP A 57 16.57 -6.31 -6.16
CA ASP A 57 17.57 -6.76 -5.19
C ASP A 57 17.49 -5.93 -3.90
N HIS A 58 17.22 -4.62 -4.01
CA HIS A 58 16.87 -3.80 -2.85
C HIS A 58 15.61 -4.29 -2.12
N VAL A 59 14.57 -4.65 -2.89
CA VAL A 59 13.33 -5.22 -2.32
C VAL A 59 13.61 -6.53 -1.57
N GLU A 60 14.44 -7.42 -2.15
CA GLU A 60 14.87 -8.66 -1.50
C GLU A 60 15.58 -8.38 -0.16
N GLU A 61 16.49 -7.41 -0.13
CA GLU A 61 17.19 -7.02 1.11
C GLU A 61 16.22 -6.54 2.19
N LEU A 62 15.27 -5.67 1.83
CA LEU A 62 14.27 -5.15 2.75
C LEU A 62 13.38 -6.27 3.28
N VAL A 63 12.83 -7.12 2.40
CA VAL A 63 11.99 -8.26 2.78
C VAL A 63 12.76 -9.22 3.69
N CYS A 64 14.04 -9.51 3.39
CA CYS A 64 14.88 -10.32 4.27
C CYS A 64 15.06 -9.71 5.66
N ARG A 65 15.20 -8.38 5.78
CA ARG A 65 15.28 -7.71 7.09
C ARG A 65 13.96 -7.79 7.85
N LEU A 66 12.84 -7.55 7.17
CA LEU A 66 11.50 -7.68 7.76
C LEU A 66 11.27 -9.10 8.31
N ILE A 67 11.61 -10.13 7.54
CA ILE A 67 11.48 -11.54 7.97
C ILE A 67 12.38 -11.84 9.16
N LYS A 68 13.63 -11.38 9.15
CA LYS A 68 14.55 -11.54 10.29
C LYS A 68 14.03 -10.86 11.56
N GLY A 69 13.33 -9.73 11.42
CA GLY A 69 12.74 -9.01 12.54
C GLY A 69 11.45 -9.62 13.06
N GLY A 70 10.66 -10.21 12.15
CA GLY A 70 9.36 -10.81 12.44
C GLY A 70 8.35 -9.83 13.06
N ALA A 71 7.27 -10.37 13.61
CA ALA A 71 6.19 -9.59 14.24
C ALA A 71 6.69 -8.59 15.29
N LYS A 72 7.69 -8.97 16.11
CA LYS A 72 8.20 -8.14 17.22
C LYS A 72 8.89 -6.86 16.77
N LYS A 73 9.32 -6.76 15.52
CA LYS A 73 9.95 -5.55 14.97
C LYS A 73 9.09 -4.87 13.92
N LEU A 74 8.01 -5.50 13.48
CA LEU A 74 7.14 -4.97 12.43
C LEU A 74 6.10 -4.01 13.01
N GLN A 75 5.87 -2.92 12.30
CA GLN A 75 4.65 -2.12 12.36
C GLN A 75 4.17 -1.81 10.94
N VAL A 76 2.89 -1.45 10.84
CA VAL A 76 2.26 -1.08 9.57
C VAL A 76 1.77 0.35 9.63
N ILE A 77 2.01 1.10 8.57
CA ILE A 77 1.47 2.44 8.38
C ILE A 77 0.81 2.46 7.01
N THR A 78 -0.48 2.76 6.97
CA THR A 78 -1.26 2.67 5.74
C THR A 78 -2.15 3.88 5.58
N ASP A 79 -2.24 4.39 4.36
CA ASP A 79 -3.39 5.19 3.96
C ASP A 79 -4.67 4.31 3.92
N PHE A 80 -5.85 4.92 3.80
CA PHE A 80 -7.12 4.22 3.70
C PHE A 80 -7.74 4.29 2.29
N ASP A 81 -7.97 5.49 1.77
CA ASP A 81 -8.77 5.70 0.56
C ASP A 81 -7.97 5.36 -0.71
N ASN A 82 -8.44 4.39 -1.51
CA ASN A 82 -7.73 3.80 -2.65
C ASN A 82 -6.46 2.99 -2.31
N THR A 83 -6.15 2.84 -1.02
CA THR A 83 -5.09 1.96 -0.50
C THR A 83 -5.71 0.71 0.12
N ILE A 84 -6.42 0.85 1.24
CA ILE A 84 -7.21 -0.20 1.89
C ILE A 84 -8.55 -0.40 1.16
N THR A 85 -9.16 0.70 0.71
CA THR A 85 -10.35 0.66 -0.15
C THR A 85 -9.96 0.51 -1.61
N ARG A 86 -10.87 -0.05 -2.41
CA ARG A 86 -10.70 -0.12 -3.86
C ARG A 86 -10.78 1.27 -4.48
N SER A 87 -10.03 1.48 -5.55
CA SER A 87 -10.21 2.67 -6.40
C SER A 87 -11.35 2.48 -7.39
N HIS A 88 -11.61 1.24 -7.81
CA HIS A 88 -12.75 0.90 -8.65
C HIS A 88 -13.18 -0.57 -8.52
N LEU A 89 -14.40 -0.86 -8.97
CA LEU A 89 -14.93 -2.21 -9.20
C LEU A 89 -15.39 -2.30 -10.67
N ASN A 90 -14.77 -3.21 -11.44
CA ASN A 90 -15.08 -3.41 -12.87
C ASN A 90 -15.04 -2.10 -13.69
N GLY A 91 -14.02 -1.27 -13.48
CA GLY A 91 -13.84 0.03 -14.13
C GLY A 91 -14.74 1.16 -13.59
N LYS A 92 -15.71 0.88 -12.71
CA LYS A 92 -16.52 1.90 -12.05
C LYS A 92 -15.85 2.35 -10.76
N ARG A 93 -15.54 3.64 -10.64
CA ARG A 93 -14.90 4.24 -9.45
C ARG A 93 -15.68 3.93 -8.16
N CYS A 94 -14.95 3.56 -7.12
CA CYS A 94 -15.46 3.39 -5.76
C CYS A 94 -15.39 4.73 -5.00
N CYS A 95 -16.32 4.94 -4.06
CA CYS A 95 -16.32 6.12 -3.21
C CYS A 95 -15.09 6.13 -2.28
N SER A 96 -14.46 7.29 -2.14
CA SER A 96 -13.65 7.59 -0.95
C SER A 96 -14.55 7.86 0.25
N THR A 97 -13.97 7.98 1.44
CA THR A 97 -14.70 8.35 2.66
C THR A 97 -15.47 9.67 2.54
N HIS A 98 -14.90 10.71 1.89
CA HIS A 98 -15.64 11.94 1.57
C HIS A 98 -16.80 11.68 0.62
N CYS A 99 -16.59 10.92 -0.45
CA CYS A 99 -17.64 10.61 -1.42
C CYS A 99 -18.83 9.85 -0.79
N VAL A 100 -18.59 9.02 0.24
CA VAL A 100 -19.69 8.33 0.97
C VAL A 100 -20.70 9.34 1.52
N VAL A 101 -20.21 10.45 2.06
CA VAL A 101 -21.05 11.47 2.67
C VAL A 101 -21.58 12.43 1.62
N GLU A 102 -20.73 12.91 0.71
CA GLU A 102 -21.13 13.84 -0.34
C GLU A 102 -22.24 13.26 -1.24
N ASP A 103 -22.12 11.99 -1.65
CA ASP A 103 -23.09 11.35 -2.54
C ASP A 103 -24.31 10.76 -1.82
N ALA A 104 -24.33 10.78 -0.48
CA ALA A 104 -25.38 10.16 0.33
C ALA A 104 -26.77 10.66 -0.06
N SER A 105 -27.73 9.74 -0.09
CA SER A 105 -29.12 10.03 -0.48
C SER A 105 -29.77 11.13 0.36
N ILE A 106 -29.43 11.18 1.65
CA ILE A 106 -29.92 12.16 2.63
C ILE A 106 -29.31 13.55 2.46
N VAL A 107 -28.15 13.68 1.81
CA VAL A 107 -27.51 14.99 1.59
C VAL A 107 -28.19 15.70 0.40
N PRO A 108 -28.73 16.92 0.58
CA PRO A 108 -29.37 17.67 -0.48
C PRO A 108 -28.52 17.82 -1.75
N LYS A 109 -29.17 17.73 -2.92
CA LYS A 109 -28.49 17.79 -4.24
C LYS A 109 -27.67 19.07 -4.45
N GLU A 110 -28.06 20.17 -3.83
CA GLU A 110 -27.34 21.45 -3.88
C GLU A 110 -25.92 21.35 -3.30
N PHE A 111 -25.74 20.64 -2.19
CA PHE A 111 -24.43 20.41 -1.57
C PHE A 111 -23.53 19.51 -2.42
N ARG A 112 -24.12 18.51 -3.09
CA ARG A 112 -23.41 17.70 -4.10
C ARG A 112 -22.86 18.53 -5.26
N LEU A 113 -23.67 19.47 -5.75
CA LEU A 113 -23.24 20.39 -6.81
C LEU A 113 -22.17 21.37 -6.33
N GLU A 114 -22.22 21.81 -5.06
CA GLU A 114 -21.19 22.65 -4.44
C GLU A 114 -19.86 21.88 -4.31
N ALA A 115 -19.89 20.64 -3.80
CA ALA A 115 -18.72 19.78 -3.67
C ALA A 115 -18.05 19.51 -5.03
N LYS A 116 -18.85 19.22 -6.06
CA LYS A 116 -18.34 19.05 -7.43
C LYS A 116 -17.62 20.29 -7.96
N LYS A 117 -18.19 21.48 -7.75
CA LYS A 117 -17.56 22.75 -8.19
C LYS A 117 -16.23 23.01 -7.47
N ILE A 118 -16.17 22.69 -6.18
CA ILE A 118 -14.93 22.78 -5.40
C ILE A 118 -13.89 21.84 -6.01
N GLN A 119 -14.24 20.58 -6.23
CA GLN A 119 -13.33 19.61 -6.85
C GLN A 119 -12.84 20.07 -8.23
N GLU A 120 -13.74 20.56 -9.10
CA GLU A 120 -13.38 21.10 -10.42
C GLU A 120 -12.39 22.29 -10.34
N THR A 121 -12.40 23.04 -9.23
CA THR A 121 -11.49 24.16 -8.99
C THR A 121 -10.12 23.70 -8.48
N PHE A 122 -10.09 22.81 -7.49
CA PHE A 122 -8.85 22.47 -6.78
C PHE A 122 -8.12 21.24 -7.33
N TYR A 123 -8.83 20.30 -7.96
CA TYR A 123 -8.20 19.11 -8.52
C TYR A 123 -7.14 19.43 -9.60
N PRO A 124 -7.36 20.38 -10.53
CA PRO A 124 -6.32 20.78 -11.48
C PRO A 124 -5.05 21.31 -10.79
N ILE A 125 -5.20 22.01 -9.66
CA ILE A 125 -4.08 22.54 -8.86
C ILE A 125 -3.31 21.42 -8.18
N GLU A 126 -4.02 20.46 -7.58
CA GLU A 126 -3.42 19.27 -6.95
C GLU A 126 -2.48 18.54 -7.92
N ILE A 127 -2.93 18.33 -9.16
CA ILE A 127 -2.21 17.56 -10.17
C ILE A 127 -1.25 18.37 -11.03
N ASP A 128 -1.15 19.68 -10.84
CA ASP A 128 -0.34 20.56 -11.70
C ASP A 128 1.16 20.21 -11.56
N PRO A 129 1.84 19.70 -12.62
CA PRO A 129 3.25 19.34 -12.54
C PRO A 129 4.18 20.56 -12.50
N HIS A 130 3.67 21.76 -12.75
CA HIS A 130 4.44 23.01 -12.80
C HIS A 130 4.37 23.80 -11.48
N MET A 131 3.48 23.41 -10.56
CA MET A 131 3.34 24.04 -9.26
C MET A 131 4.16 23.30 -8.20
N SER A 132 4.89 24.03 -7.38
CA SER A 132 5.66 23.44 -6.28
C SER A 132 4.73 22.87 -5.20
N MET A 133 5.24 21.93 -4.40
CA MET A 133 4.46 21.41 -3.28
C MET A 133 4.11 22.49 -2.26
N GLU A 134 5.05 23.40 -1.98
CA GLU A 134 4.85 24.52 -1.06
C GLU A 134 3.70 25.42 -1.52
N ASP A 135 3.63 25.71 -2.82
CA ASP A 135 2.56 26.53 -3.39
C ASP A 135 1.20 25.81 -3.39
N LYS A 136 1.18 24.47 -3.51
CA LYS A 136 -0.06 23.68 -3.52
C LYS A 136 -0.71 23.59 -2.15
N ILE A 137 0.08 23.54 -1.07
CA ILE A 137 -0.41 23.28 0.29
C ILE A 137 -1.53 24.26 0.70
N PRO A 138 -1.40 25.60 0.56
CA PRO A 138 -2.47 26.53 0.90
C PRO A 138 -3.79 26.24 0.18
N TYR A 139 -3.75 25.85 -1.09
CA TYR A 139 -4.94 25.49 -1.86
C TYR A 139 -5.57 24.18 -1.39
N MET A 140 -4.76 23.20 -0.96
CA MET A 140 -5.29 21.96 -0.42
C MET A 140 -5.96 22.18 0.94
N VAL A 141 -5.37 23.03 1.79
CA VAL A 141 -6.00 23.46 3.05
C VAL A 141 -7.35 24.14 2.76
N GLU A 142 -7.38 25.05 1.78
CA GLU A 142 -8.62 25.72 1.38
C GLU A 142 -9.67 24.71 0.84
N TRP A 143 -9.25 23.77 -0.01
CA TRP A 143 -10.13 22.73 -0.55
C TRP A 143 -10.79 21.92 0.57
N TYR A 144 -9.99 21.38 1.49
CA TYR A 144 -10.51 20.56 2.58
C TYR A 144 -11.45 21.37 3.48
N ASN A 145 -11.08 22.60 3.84
CA ASN A 145 -11.93 23.47 4.64
C ASN A 145 -13.28 23.76 3.95
N LYS A 146 -13.29 24.02 2.63
CA LYS A 146 -14.57 24.21 1.92
C LYS A 146 -15.40 22.93 1.86
N SER A 147 -14.77 21.78 1.63
CA SER A 147 -15.45 20.48 1.57
C SER A 147 -16.05 20.11 2.93
N HIS A 148 -15.29 20.25 4.00
CA HIS A 148 -15.75 20.06 5.38
C HIS A 148 -16.89 21.00 5.76
N ASN A 149 -16.85 22.26 5.33
CA ASN A 149 -17.93 23.22 5.55
C ASN A 149 -19.25 22.80 4.87
N ILE A 150 -19.20 22.12 3.71
CA ILE A 150 -20.40 21.56 3.08
C ILE A 150 -21.01 20.49 3.99
N LEU A 151 -20.18 19.62 4.57
CA LEU A 151 -20.66 18.56 5.46
C LEU A 151 -21.31 19.15 6.72
N VAL A 152 -20.70 20.18 7.31
CA VAL A 152 -21.28 20.92 8.44
C VAL A 152 -22.64 21.54 8.07
N LYS A 153 -22.74 22.23 6.92
CA LYS A 153 -24.00 22.81 6.44
C LYS A 153 -25.08 21.77 6.17
N SER A 154 -24.68 20.56 5.77
CA SER A 154 -25.58 19.45 5.48
C SER A 154 -26.24 18.85 6.74
N ARG A 155 -25.76 19.21 7.94
CA ARG A 155 -26.27 18.73 9.25
C ARG A 155 -26.42 17.21 9.32
N ILE A 156 -25.45 16.51 8.78
CA ILE A 156 -25.38 15.05 8.85
C ILE A 156 -25.38 14.61 10.31
N ASN A 157 -26.26 13.67 10.65
CA ASN A 157 -26.28 13.08 11.98
C ASN A 157 -25.32 11.88 12.03
N LYS A 158 -24.61 11.73 13.14
CA LYS A 158 -23.70 10.59 13.38
C LYS A 158 -24.39 9.24 13.19
N ALA A 159 -25.68 9.15 13.55
CA ALA A 159 -26.47 7.93 13.43
C ALA A 159 -26.72 7.50 11.97
N ASP A 160 -26.60 8.42 11.01
CA ASP A 160 -26.81 8.13 9.59
C ASP A 160 -25.57 7.54 8.90
N ILE A 161 -24.38 7.69 9.49
CA ILE A 161 -23.11 7.25 8.88
C ILE A 161 -23.12 5.77 8.47
N PRO A 162 -23.58 4.81 9.31
CA PRO A 162 -23.65 3.40 8.91
C PRO A 162 -24.51 3.19 7.65
N LYS A 163 -25.64 3.89 7.55
CA LYS A 163 -26.54 3.81 6.40
C LYS A 163 -25.92 4.44 5.15
N MET A 164 -25.21 5.57 5.29
CA MET A 164 -24.48 6.18 4.17
C MET A 164 -23.42 5.22 3.62
N ILE A 165 -22.67 4.56 4.50
CA ILE A 165 -21.69 3.54 4.12
C ILE A 165 -22.42 2.38 3.41
N GLU A 166 -23.56 1.93 3.94
CA GLU A 166 -24.38 0.86 3.34
C GLU A 166 -24.78 1.14 1.89
N GLU A 167 -25.24 2.36 1.62
CA GLU A 167 -25.72 2.81 0.31
C GLU A 167 -24.59 3.17 -0.68
N SER A 168 -23.37 3.38 -0.19
CA SER A 168 -22.23 3.80 -1.01
C SER A 168 -21.58 2.68 -1.81
N THR A 169 -20.68 3.03 -2.74
CA THR A 169 -19.81 2.07 -3.44
C THR A 169 -18.45 1.88 -2.76
N LEU A 170 -18.25 2.44 -1.55
CA LEU A 170 -17.02 2.23 -0.79
C LEU A 170 -16.91 0.74 -0.44
N MET A 171 -15.75 0.16 -0.74
CA MET A 171 -15.47 -1.23 -0.43
C MET A 171 -13.98 -1.47 -0.25
N LEU A 172 -13.63 -2.43 0.62
CA LEU A 172 -12.25 -2.82 0.85
C LEU A 172 -11.68 -3.59 -0.35
N ARG A 173 -10.35 -3.58 -0.50
CA ARG A 173 -9.64 -4.47 -1.43
C ARG A 173 -9.86 -5.93 -1.05
N ASP A 174 -9.83 -6.81 -2.04
CA ASP A 174 -9.92 -8.25 -1.79
C ASP A 174 -8.72 -8.69 -0.93
N GLY A 175 -8.99 -9.45 0.13
CA GLY A 175 -7.98 -9.91 1.07
C GLY A 175 -7.67 -8.96 2.24
N CYS A 176 -8.40 -7.84 2.40
CA CYS A 176 -8.26 -6.98 3.58
C CYS A 176 -8.60 -7.70 4.89
N GLU A 177 -9.56 -8.62 4.91
CA GLU A 177 -9.89 -9.43 6.10
C GLU A 177 -8.66 -10.19 6.60
N ALA A 178 -8.01 -10.97 5.73
CA ALA A 178 -6.78 -11.70 6.04
C ALA A 178 -5.62 -10.76 6.42
N PHE A 179 -5.52 -9.60 5.77
CA PHE A 179 -4.50 -8.59 6.10
C PHE A 179 -4.64 -8.12 7.55
N PHE A 180 -5.83 -7.67 7.94
CA PHE A 180 -6.06 -7.16 9.29
C PHE A 180 -6.03 -8.27 10.35
N GLU A 181 -6.57 -9.46 10.05
CA GLU A 181 -6.54 -10.62 10.94
C GLU A 181 -5.10 -11.05 11.24
N MET A 182 -4.24 -11.23 10.23
CA MET A 182 -2.84 -11.61 10.44
C MET A 182 -2.08 -10.60 11.31
N LEU A 183 -2.31 -9.30 11.10
CA LEU A 183 -1.68 -8.24 11.89
C LEU A 183 -2.19 -8.25 13.33
N HIS A 184 -3.49 -8.51 13.53
CA HIS A 184 -4.10 -8.63 14.84
C HIS A 184 -3.55 -9.83 15.62
N ASP A 185 -3.55 -11.02 15.02
CA ASP A 185 -3.09 -12.27 15.63
C ASP A 185 -1.63 -12.20 16.11
N HIS A 186 -0.83 -11.37 15.47
CA HIS A 186 0.59 -11.17 15.79
C HIS A 186 0.86 -9.87 16.57
N GLU A 187 -0.19 -9.19 17.04
CA GLU A 187 -0.13 -7.93 17.80
C GLU A 187 0.71 -6.84 17.10
N VAL A 188 0.67 -6.81 15.77
CA VAL A 188 1.42 -5.83 14.97
C VAL A 188 0.73 -4.48 15.06
N PRO A 189 1.38 -3.43 15.61
CA PRO A 189 0.81 -2.09 15.64
C PRO A 189 0.54 -1.60 14.22
N THR A 190 -0.69 -1.15 13.98
CA THR A 190 -1.10 -0.69 12.65
C THR A 190 -1.73 0.70 12.76
N LEU A 191 -1.07 1.69 12.15
CA LEU A 191 -1.59 3.04 12.03
C LEU A 191 -2.27 3.22 10.67
N VAL A 192 -3.56 3.52 10.67
CA VAL A 192 -4.28 4.00 9.49
C VAL A 192 -4.23 5.53 9.51
N PHE A 193 -3.44 6.12 8.61
CA PHE A 193 -3.24 7.57 8.52
C PHE A 193 -3.86 8.11 7.22
N SER A 194 -5.09 8.57 7.35
CA SER A 194 -5.95 8.94 6.23
C SER A 194 -6.24 10.44 6.21
N ALA A 195 -6.13 11.06 5.04
CA ALA A 195 -6.67 12.40 4.81
C ALA A 195 -8.21 12.39 4.65
N GLY A 196 -8.85 11.22 4.69
CA GLY A 196 -10.29 11.06 4.58
C GLY A 196 -11.07 11.50 5.83
N LEU A 197 -12.27 10.93 5.99
CA LEU A 197 -13.16 11.14 7.15
C LEU A 197 -13.06 9.97 8.15
N GLY A 198 -12.61 10.29 9.38
CA GLY A 198 -12.38 9.35 10.48
C GLY A 198 -13.59 8.50 10.85
N ASP A 199 -14.74 9.13 11.04
CA ASP A 199 -15.95 8.41 11.45
C ASP A 199 -16.46 7.45 10.36
N VAL A 200 -16.21 7.77 9.09
CA VAL A 200 -16.62 6.93 7.94
C VAL A 200 -15.67 5.75 7.77
N LEU A 201 -14.35 5.97 7.87
CA LEU A 201 -13.37 4.89 7.72
C LEU A 201 -13.50 3.84 8.82
N GLU A 202 -13.71 4.26 10.08
CA GLU A 202 -13.98 3.32 11.19
C GLU A 202 -15.28 2.56 10.96
N GLY A 203 -16.35 3.24 10.53
CA GLY A 203 -17.61 2.59 10.18
C GLY A 203 -17.46 1.55 9.06
N ALA A 204 -16.62 1.83 8.07
CA ALA A 204 -16.35 0.91 6.96
C ALA A 204 -15.57 -0.34 7.41
N LEU A 205 -14.58 -0.17 8.30
CA LEU A 205 -13.84 -1.28 8.90
C LEU A 205 -14.73 -2.14 9.81
N LEU A 206 -15.59 -1.52 10.62
CA LEU A 206 -16.58 -2.22 11.44
C LEU A 206 -17.54 -3.06 10.59
N ARG A 207 -18.11 -2.46 9.52
CA ARG A 207 -19.00 -3.17 8.59
C ARG A 207 -18.33 -4.39 7.96
N SER A 208 -17.04 -4.25 7.63
CA SER A 208 -16.25 -5.29 6.96
C SER A 208 -15.58 -6.27 7.94
N GLN A 209 -15.92 -6.22 9.23
CA GLN A 209 -15.32 -7.06 10.28
C GLN A 209 -13.79 -6.99 10.33
N CYS A 210 -13.24 -5.83 9.96
CA CYS A 210 -11.80 -5.56 9.87
C CYS A 210 -11.30 -4.60 10.97
N MET A 211 -12.15 -4.30 11.97
CA MET A 211 -11.80 -3.41 13.08
C MET A 211 -11.23 -4.22 14.25
N TYR A 212 -9.93 -4.06 14.51
CA TYR A 212 -9.22 -4.79 15.57
C TYR A 212 -8.56 -3.85 16.60
N PRO A 213 -8.31 -4.30 17.84
CA PRO A 213 -7.73 -3.47 18.90
C PRO A 213 -6.31 -2.93 18.65
N ASN A 214 -5.53 -3.56 17.76
CA ASN A 214 -4.18 -3.11 17.40
C ASN A 214 -4.17 -1.95 16.39
N LEU A 215 -5.34 -1.57 15.86
CA LEU A 215 -5.49 -0.45 14.96
C LEU A 215 -5.48 0.88 15.72
N LYS A 216 -4.74 1.84 15.19
CA LYS A 216 -4.80 3.25 15.57
C LYS A 216 -5.13 4.08 14.35
N PHE A 217 -5.78 5.22 14.56
CA PHE A 217 -6.30 6.05 13.47
C PHE A 217 -5.85 7.49 13.63
N LEU A 218 -5.41 8.07 12.51
CA LEU A 218 -5.23 9.50 12.34
C LEU A 218 -6.00 9.92 11.09
N SER A 219 -7.02 10.76 11.28
CA SER A 219 -7.87 11.24 10.20
C SER A 219 -8.65 12.49 10.59
N ASN A 220 -9.41 13.05 9.65
CA ASN A 220 -10.29 14.18 9.93
C ASN A 220 -11.58 13.66 10.59
N TYR A 221 -11.66 13.77 11.91
CA TYR A 221 -12.85 13.38 12.67
C TYR A 221 -13.86 14.52 12.75
N MET A 222 -15.12 14.20 12.52
CA MET A 222 -16.21 15.14 12.71
C MET A 222 -16.41 15.43 14.21
N GLU A 223 -16.77 16.68 14.49
CA GLU A 223 -17.25 17.12 15.79
C GLU A 223 -18.78 17.17 15.74
N PHE A 224 -19.42 16.57 16.75
CA PHE A 224 -20.87 16.44 16.83
C PHE A 224 -21.42 17.17 18.05
N ASP A 225 -22.58 17.81 17.91
CA ASP A 225 -23.34 18.37 19.02
C ASP A 225 -24.04 17.28 19.87
N ASP A 226 -24.71 17.69 20.95
CA ASP A 226 -25.47 16.80 21.85
C ASP A 226 -26.62 16.05 21.16
N GLN A 227 -27.07 16.55 20.00
CA GLN A 227 -28.10 15.92 19.18
C GLN A 227 -27.49 15.00 18.11
N GLY A 228 -26.17 14.90 18.05
CA GLY A 228 -25.43 14.07 17.11
C GLY A 228 -25.25 14.67 15.72
N ASN A 229 -25.54 15.96 15.51
CA ASN A 229 -25.33 16.63 14.23
C ASN A 229 -23.90 17.15 14.11
N VAL A 230 -23.32 17.06 12.92
CA VAL A 230 -21.98 17.61 12.65
C VAL A 230 -21.99 19.14 12.80
N VAL A 231 -21.06 19.66 13.59
CA VAL A 231 -20.86 21.10 13.83
C VAL A 231 -19.47 21.60 13.45
N GLY A 232 -18.53 20.67 13.21
CA GLY A 232 -17.15 21.00 12.87
C GLY A 232 -16.29 19.77 12.66
N PHE A 233 -14.98 19.97 12.70
CA PHE A 233 -13.97 18.94 12.62
C PHE A 233 -12.94 19.13 13.73
N LYS A 234 -12.44 18.02 14.28
CA LYS A 234 -11.49 18.03 15.40
C LYS A 234 -10.07 18.24 14.88
N GLY A 235 -9.31 19.07 15.59
CA GLY A 235 -7.87 19.22 15.38
C GLY A 235 -7.51 19.98 14.09
N GLU A 236 -6.26 19.82 13.66
CA GLU A 236 -5.77 20.39 12.40
C GLU A 236 -6.19 19.51 11.21
N VAL A 237 -6.49 20.15 10.08
CA VAL A 237 -6.87 19.44 8.86
C VAL A 237 -5.73 18.57 8.35
N ILE A 238 -6.04 17.31 8.03
CA ILE A 238 -5.15 16.38 7.35
C ILE A 238 -5.57 16.36 5.87
N HIS A 239 -4.65 16.71 4.98
CA HIS A 239 -4.79 16.64 3.53
C HIS A 239 -3.64 15.82 2.92
N MET A 240 -3.71 15.56 1.62
CA MET A 240 -2.77 14.68 0.91
C MET A 240 -1.28 15.07 0.97
N PHE A 241 -0.94 16.28 1.41
CA PHE A 241 0.45 16.79 1.42
C PHE A 241 0.97 17.17 2.82
N ASN A 242 0.21 16.88 3.88
CA ASN A 242 0.65 17.14 5.25
C ASN A 242 0.54 15.91 6.16
N LYS A 243 0.52 14.70 5.58
CA LYS A 243 0.56 13.43 6.31
C LYS A 243 1.95 13.17 6.91
N ASN A 244 2.35 14.00 7.87
CA ASN A 244 3.67 13.92 8.49
C ASN A 244 3.58 13.91 10.02
N ARG A 245 4.74 13.83 10.67
CA ARG A 245 4.88 13.72 12.13
C ARG A 245 4.27 14.89 12.93
N SER A 246 3.94 16.02 12.31
CA SER A 246 3.25 17.12 13.02
C SER A 246 1.95 16.66 13.68
N HIS A 247 1.25 15.70 13.07
CA HIS A 247 0.01 15.11 13.59
C HIS A 247 0.24 14.07 14.69
N LEU A 248 1.48 13.62 14.87
CA LEU A 248 1.87 12.52 15.75
C LEU A 248 2.49 12.99 17.08
N ARG A 249 2.57 14.30 17.32
CA ARG A 249 3.36 14.93 18.42
C ARG A 249 3.03 14.44 19.84
N ASN A 250 1.89 13.79 20.06
CA ASN A 250 1.44 13.35 21.39
C ASN A 250 1.20 11.84 21.51
N GLN A 251 1.52 11.05 20.49
CA GLN A 251 1.16 9.64 20.49
C GLN A 251 2.37 8.76 20.13
N GLN A 252 2.69 7.82 21.02
CA GLN A 252 3.67 6.76 20.75
C GLN A 252 3.05 5.76 19.76
N HIS A 253 3.14 6.08 18.48
CA HIS A 253 2.68 5.20 17.39
C HIS A 253 3.77 4.32 16.83
N PHE A 254 5.03 4.68 17.02
CA PHE A 254 6.16 4.06 16.34
C PHE A 254 7.22 3.59 17.33
N ASP A 255 7.02 2.41 17.90
CA ASP A 255 7.99 1.74 18.78
C ASP A 255 8.73 0.59 18.09
N ARG A 256 8.34 0.25 16.86
CA ARG A 256 8.89 -0.87 16.10
C ARG A 256 9.95 -0.40 15.09
N SER A 257 11.05 -1.15 14.98
CA SER A 257 12.19 -0.76 14.17
C SER A 257 12.01 -1.04 12.67
N SER A 258 10.97 -1.75 12.26
CA SER A 258 10.72 -2.11 10.86
C SER A 258 9.30 -1.75 10.44
N VAL A 259 9.16 -1.15 9.26
CA VAL A 259 7.89 -0.61 8.76
C VAL A 259 7.50 -1.24 7.43
N LEU A 260 6.22 -1.60 7.32
CA LEU A 260 5.55 -1.78 6.05
C LEU A 260 4.63 -0.58 5.80
N LEU A 261 4.97 0.23 4.80
CA LEU A 261 4.20 1.40 4.42
C LEU A 261 3.35 1.10 3.18
N LEU A 262 2.07 1.40 3.24
CA LEU A 262 1.12 1.27 2.14
C LEU A 262 0.49 2.64 1.82
N GLY A 263 0.47 3.01 0.55
CA GLY A 263 -0.18 4.24 0.09
C GLY A 263 -0.50 4.21 -1.38
N ASP A 264 -1.39 5.09 -1.85
CA ASP A 264 -1.74 5.22 -3.26
C ASP A 264 -1.26 6.54 -3.86
N SER A 265 -0.81 7.47 -3.02
CA SER A 265 -0.32 8.78 -3.41
C SER A 265 1.15 8.97 -3.03
N LEU A 266 1.83 9.90 -3.69
CA LEU A 266 3.22 10.23 -3.33
C LEU A 266 3.33 10.91 -1.97
N GLY A 267 2.28 11.61 -1.52
CA GLY A 267 2.24 12.24 -0.20
C GLY A 267 2.17 11.23 0.94
N ASP A 268 1.77 9.99 0.68
CA ASP A 268 1.76 8.92 1.68
C ASP A 268 3.18 8.51 2.10
N LEU A 269 4.19 8.79 1.28
CA LEU A 269 5.60 8.57 1.65
C LEU A 269 6.02 9.44 2.83
N ASP A 270 5.38 10.61 2.98
CA ASP A 270 5.67 11.53 4.08
C ASP A 270 5.11 11.04 5.42
N MET A 271 4.35 9.94 5.44
CA MET A 271 3.93 9.30 6.70
C MET A 271 5.14 8.82 7.52
N LEU A 272 6.30 8.63 6.89
CA LEU A 272 7.59 8.36 7.56
C LEU A 272 8.50 9.59 7.68
N ALA A 273 8.07 10.76 7.20
CA ALA A 273 8.90 11.95 7.21
C ALA A 273 9.17 12.42 8.65
N GLY A 274 10.45 12.62 8.97
CA GLY A 274 10.89 12.96 10.32
C GLY A 274 10.94 11.77 11.29
N GLU A 275 10.82 10.54 10.80
CA GLU A 275 11.20 9.34 11.53
C GLU A 275 12.69 9.04 11.30
N GLU A 276 13.48 9.06 12.37
CA GLU A 276 14.87 8.63 12.34
C GLU A 276 14.96 7.19 12.85
N ASN A 277 15.72 6.34 12.13
CA ASN A 277 16.14 5.01 12.55
C ASN A 277 15.14 3.84 12.39
N HIS A 278 14.55 3.66 11.21
CA HIS A 278 14.05 2.33 10.83
C HIS A 278 15.20 1.43 10.36
N GLU A 279 15.29 0.22 10.90
CA GLU A 279 16.19 -0.85 10.41
C GLU A 279 15.81 -1.29 8.99
N ALA A 280 14.50 -1.27 8.69
CA ALA A 280 13.94 -1.55 7.38
C ALA A 280 12.60 -0.83 7.21
N ALA A 281 12.37 -0.22 6.04
CA ALA A 281 11.08 0.35 5.67
C ALA A 281 10.77 -0.06 4.22
N LEU A 282 9.80 -0.95 4.05
CA LEU A 282 9.33 -1.38 2.73
C LEU A 282 8.09 -0.57 2.36
N ARG A 283 8.13 0.11 1.22
CA ARG A 283 7.09 1.00 0.72
C ARG A 283 6.39 0.38 -0.48
N ILE A 284 5.09 0.18 -0.38
CA ILE A 284 4.26 -0.39 -1.44
C ILE A 284 3.25 0.67 -1.89
N GLY A 285 3.34 1.06 -3.17
CA GLY A 285 2.50 2.08 -3.79
C GLY A 285 1.41 1.47 -4.67
N PHE A 286 0.14 1.81 -4.44
CA PHE A 286 -0.98 1.44 -5.30
C PHE A 286 -1.19 2.49 -6.40
N LEU A 287 -0.79 2.17 -7.63
CA LEU A 287 -0.96 3.07 -8.77
C LEU A 287 -2.29 2.79 -9.48
N ASN A 288 -3.32 3.53 -9.07
CA ASN A 288 -4.71 3.31 -9.49
C ASN A 288 -5.15 4.06 -10.75
N ALA A 289 -4.46 5.15 -11.12
CA ALA A 289 -4.91 6.03 -12.20
C ALA A 289 -3.73 6.73 -12.87
N LYS A 290 -3.94 7.19 -14.12
CA LYS A 290 -2.92 7.86 -14.95
C LYS A 290 -1.60 7.06 -14.98
N ILE A 291 -1.71 5.75 -15.17
CA ILE A 291 -0.62 4.79 -14.99
C ILE A 291 0.60 5.19 -15.83
N GLU A 292 0.42 5.45 -17.12
CA GLU A 292 1.53 5.79 -18.03
C GLU A 292 2.27 7.07 -17.60
N GLU A 293 1.53 8.09 -17.16
CA GLU A 293 2.06 9.39 -16.73
C GLU A 293 2.82 9.26 -15.39
N ARG A 294 2.26 8.52 -14.43
CA ARG A 294 2.72 8.51 -13.03
C ARG A 294 3.69 7.38 -12.70
N LEU A 295 3.68 6.28 -13.45
CA LEU A 295 4.50 5.10 -13.18
C LEU A 295 6.00 5.42 -13.01
N PRO A 296 6.64 6.27 -13.83
CA PRO A 296 8.05 6.60 -13.64
C PRO A 296 8.34 7.22 -12.27
N GLN A 297 7.48 8.12 -11.79
CA GLN A 297 7.63 8.77 -10.49
C GLN A 297 7.40 7.76 -9.36
N TYR A 298 6.36 6.93 -9.46
CA TYR A 298 6.06 5.91 -8.45
C TYR A 298 7.20 4.89 -8.32
N MET A 299 7.76 4.44 -9.45
CA MET A 299 8.91 3.52 -9.47
C MET A 299 10.19 4.11 -8.88
N ASN A 300 10.31 5.44 -8.85
CA ASN A 300 11.44 6.11 -8.21
C ASN A 300 11.24 6.32 -6.71
N SER A 301 10.01 6.24 -6.21
CA SER A 301 9.65 6.63 -4.85
C SER A 301 9.17 5.48 -3.97
N PHE A 302 8.55 4.44 -4.56
CA PHE A 302 8.13 3.21 -3.89
C PHE A 302 9.04 2.04 -4.27
N ASP A 303 9.23 1.11 -3.33
CA ASP A 303 10.04 -0.09 -3.55
C ASP A 303 9.28 -1.09 -4.45
N ILE A 304 7.97 -1.22 -4.21
CA ILE A 304 7.05 -2.03 -5.01
C ILE A 304 5.89 -1.13 -5.46
N VAL A 305 5.58 -1.13 -6.75
CA VAL A 305 4.40 -0.46 -7.30
C VAL A 305 3.40 -1.52 -7.79
N LEU A 306 2.17 -1.43 -7.32
CA LEU A 306 1.05 -2.27 -7.71
C LEU A 306 0.17 -1.50 -8.69
N VAL A 307 0.31 -1.83 -9.97
CA VAL A 307 -0.41 -1.18 -11.07
C VAL A 307 -1.80 -1.78 -11.20
N ASP A 308 -2.81 -0.95 -10.94
CA ASP A 308 -4.22 -1.31 -11.02
C ASP A 308 -4.60 -2.61 -10.27
N ASP A 309 -3.97 -2.83 -9.10
CA ASP A 309 -4.24 -4.00 -8.28
C ASP A 309 -5.35 -3.71 -7.28
N GLN A 310 -6.49 -4.41 -7.44
CA GLN A 310 -7.65 -4.24 -6.56
C GLN A 310 -7.66 -5.19 -5.34
N THR A 311 -6.50 -5.80 -5.03
CA THR A 311 -6.32 -6.82 -3.98
C THR A 311 -5.24 -6.44 -2.98
N MET A 312 -5.20 -7.14 -1.83
CA MET A 312 -4.11 -7.14 -0.85
C MET A 312 -3.17 -8.34 -1.01
N ASP A 313 -3.28 -9.11 -2.10
CA ASP A 313 -2.59 -10.39 -2.24
C ASP A 313 -1.07 -10.29 -2.12
N VAL A 314 -0.46 -9.28 -2.75
CA VAL A 314 1.00 -9.08 -2.69
C VAL A 314 1.43 -8.75 -1.26
N VAL A 315 0.69 -7.85 -0.61
CA VAL A 315 0.93 -7.44 0.78
C VAL A 315 0.80 -8.65 1.71
N ASN A 316 -0.28 -9.43 1.55
CA ASN A 316 -0.53 -10.65 2.31
C ASN A 316 0.52 -11.74 2.05
N GLY A 317 0.98 -11.89 0.81
CA GLY A 317 2.06 -12.81 0.45
C GLY A 317 3.37 -12.49 1.14
N ILE A 318 3.70 -11.19 1.24
CA ILE A 318 4.87 -10.71 1.99
C ILE A 318 4.65 -10.89 3.50
N LEU A 319 3.51 -10.48 4.05
CA LEU A 319 3.20 -10.63 5.48
C LEU A 319 3.28 -12.09 5.92
N ARG A 320 2.79 -13.03 5.12
CA ARG A 320 2.91 -14.47 5.40
C ARG A 320 4.35 -14.92 5.59
N LYS A 321 5.31 -14.34 4.89
CA LYS A 321 6.74 -14.65 5.07
C LYS A 321 7.34 -14.02 6.32
N ILE A 322 6.79 -12.88 6.75
CA ILE A 322 7.30 -12.12 7.90
C ILE A 322 6.76 -12.71 9.21
N LEU A 323 5.51 -13.16 9.22
CA LEU A 323 4.79 -13.55 10.43
C LEU A 323 4.85 -15.06 10.72
N TYR A 324 5.08 -15.90 9.70
CA TYR A 324 5.12 -17.37 9.80
C TYR A 324 6.40 -17.97 9.23
#